data_AF-A0AA91F8P4-F1
#
_entry.id   AF-A0AA91F8P4-F1
#
_cell.length_a   1.000
_cell.length_b   1.000
_cell.length_c   1.000
_cell.angle_alpha   90.00
_cell.angle_beta   90.00
_cell.angle_gamma   90.00
#
_symmetry.space_group_name_H-M   'P 1'
#
loop_
_entity.id
_entity.type
_entity.pdbx_description
1 polymer ?
#
loop_
_entity_poly.entity_id
_entity_poly.type
_entity_poly.pdbx_seq_one_letter_code
_entity_poly.pdbx_strand_id
1 'polypeptide(L)'
;MRSASLEVGSDALIRNIMTGKSKSPRAENLEGIAKALGTTAIWLLTGEGPESSGEDSRTPGFQPLIIPGRELVGDRNFPVYAAARGGNEGHQIITFEAIEYVKRPAFLENVKAAYGVYVVGESMLPAFEPGDMALVHPHLPPARDRNVVLYHVPPVAEAEAMIKRLVRFDDRDWHLRQHNPPEGEEKDFTVSRADWTVCHRIVGKYEAR
;
A
#
# COMPACT_ATOMS: atom_id res chain seq x y z
N MET A 1 0.71 19.28 -31.88
CA MET A 1 1.53 19.15 -33.10
C MET A 1 3.01 19.44 -32.87
N ARG A 2 3.41 20.49 -32.14
CA ARG A 2 4.85 20.70 -31.81
C ARG A 2 5.47 19.57 -30.98
N SER A 3 4.68 18.88 -30.15
CA SER A 3 5.14 17.81 -29.25
C SER A 3 5.61 16.54 -29.97
N ALA A 4 4.87 16.06 -30.97
CA ALA A 4 5.23 14.83 -31.69
C ALA A 4 6.48 14.99 -32.60
N SER A 5 6.67 16.18 -33.18
CA SER A 5 7.83 16.46 -34.04
C SER A 5 9.16 16.59 -33.29
N LEU A 6 9.11 16.95 -32.00
CA LEU A 6 10.30 17.08 -31.15
C LEU A 6 10.87 15.72 -30.72
N GLU A 7 10.03 14.70 -30.53
CA GLU A 7 10.47 13.36 -30.13
C GLU A 7 10.93 12.49 -31.30
N VAL A 8 10.33 12.62 -32.49
CA VAL A 8 10.65 11.78 -33.66
C VAL A 8 11.83 12.35 -34.47
N GLY A 9 12.26 13.58 -34.19
CA GLY A 9 13.49 14.16 -34.75
C GLY A 9 13.41 14.56 -36.23
N SER A 10 12.23 14.64 -36.85
CA SER A 10 12.09 15.13 -38.23
C SER A 10 10.66 15.60 -38.57
N ASP A 11 10.40 16.89 -38.35
CA ASP A 11 9.14 17.59 -38.70
C ASP A 11 8.79 17.47 -40.20
N ALA A 12 9.82 17.36 -41.06
CA ALA A 12 9.67 17.17 -42.50
C ALA A 12 9.10 15.79 -42.88
N LEU A 13 9.41 14.74 -42.10
CA LEU A 13 8.94 13.37 -42.34
C LEU A 13 7.42 13.29 -42.09
N ILE A 14 6.97 13.83 -40.96
CA ILE A 14 5.56 13.85 -40.57
C ILE A 14 4.75 14.63 -41.62
N ARG A 15 5.24 15.79 -42.05
CA ARG A 15 4.59 16.59 -43.11
C ARG A 15 4.51 15.86 -44.45
N ASN A 16 5.54 15.13 -44.86
CA ASN A 16 5.55 14.39 -46.13
C ASN A 16 4.59 13.19 -46.13
N ILE A 17 4.36 12.56 -44.97
CA ILE A 17 3.36 11.51 -44.80
C ILE A 17 1.96 12.11 -44.87
N MET A 18 1.68 13.18 -44.12
CA MET A 18 0.36 13.84 -44.10
C MET A 18 -0.05 14.44 -45.46
N THR A 19 0.92 14.90 -46.26
CA THR A 19 0.65 15.44 -47.60
C THR A 19 0.59 14.36 -48.70
N GLY A 20 0.67 13.08 -48.33
CA GLY A 20 0.58 11.94 -49.26
C GLY A 20 1.79 11.79 -50.20
N LYS A 21 2.86 12.55 -49.99
CA LYS A 21 4.11 12.44 -50.76
C LYS A 21 4.89 11.17 -50.43
N SER A 22 4.78 10.67 -49.20
CA SER A 22 5.35 9.40 -48.77
C SER A 22 4.24 8.35 -48.63
N LYS A 23 4.09 7.51 -49.66
CA LYS A 23 3.05 6.46 -49.69
C LYS A 23 3.40 5.20 -48.90
N SER A 24 4.66 5.02 -48.52
CA SER A 24 5.13 3.85 -47.76
C SER A 24 6.27 4.23 -46.81
N PRO A 25 5.97 4.88 -45.67
CA PRO A 25 6.98 5.18 -44.66
C PRO A 25 7.56 3.89 -44.07
N ARG A 26 8.85 3.93 -43.69
CA ARG A 26 9.55 2.78 -43.09
C ARG A 26 8.92 2.41 -41.74
N ALA A 27 8.84 1.11 -41.45
CA ALA A 27 8.21 0.56 -40.24
C ALA A 27 8.77 1.16 -38.95
N GLU A 28 10.10 1.29 -38.83
CA GLU A 28 10.77 1.86 -37.65
C GLU A 28 10.32 3.31 -37.37
N ASN A 29 10.10 4.11 -38.41
CA ASN A 29 9.65 5.50 -38.25
C ASN A 29 8.16 5.57 -37.85
N LEU A 30 7.33 4.65 -38.35
CA LEU A 30 5.92 4.54 -37.99
C LEU A 30 5.76 4.11 -36.52
N GLU A 31 6.56 3.16 -36.06
CA GLU A 31 6.57 2.71 -34.67
C GLU A 31 7.02 3.82 -33.71
N GLY A 32 8.04 4.60 -34.07
CA GLY A 32 8.46 5.77 -33.30
C GLY A 32 7.36 6.82 -33.15
N ILE A 33 6.63 7.11 -34.22
CA ILE A 33 5.49 8.04 -34.21
C ILE A 33 4.32 7.45 -33.39
N ALA A 34 4.03 6.16 -33.56
CA ALA A 34 2.97 5.47 -32.84
C ALA A 34 3.18 5.54 -31.32
N LYS A 35 4.41 5.30 -30.87
CA LYS A 35 4.79 5.37 -29.46
C LYS A 35 4.65 6.78 -28.88
N ALA A 36 5.11 7.81 -29.60
CA ALA A 36 4.99 9.21 -29.16
C ALA A 36 3.53 9.69 -29.07
N LEU A 37 2.66 9.16 -29.93
CA LEU A 37 1.24 9.52 -29.98
C LEU A 37 0.34 8.59 -29.13
N GLY A 38 0.89 7.56 -28.49
CA GLY A 38 0.10 6.59 -27.70
C GLY A 38 -0.88 5.76 -28.54
N THR A 39 -0.56 5.54 -29.82
CA THR A 39 -1.40 4.85 -30.81
C THR A 39 -0.69 3.62 -31.37
N THR A 40 -1.34 2.87 -32.25
CA THR A 40 -0.72 1.72 -32.94
C THR A 40 -0.27 2.10 -34.34
N ALA A 41 0.86 1.52 -34.79
CA ALA A 41 1.39 1.76 -36.14
C ALA A 41 0.44 1.27 -37.24
N ILE A 42 -0.33 0.22 -36.96
CA ILE A 42 -1.35 -0.32 -37.87
C ILE A 42 -2.48 0.68 -38.05
N TRP A 43 -3.05 1.19 -36.94
CA TRP A 43 -4.11 2.20 -37.01
C TRP A 43 -3.66 3.47 -37.73
N LEU A 44 -2.43 3.94 -37.48
CA LEU A 44 -1.87 5.12 -38.17
C LEU A 44 -1.78 4.95 -39.70
N LEU A 45 -1.57 3.73 -40.19
CA LEU A 45 -1.32 3.47 -41.60
C LEU A 45 -2.60 3.14 -42.37
N THR A 46 -3.49 2.36 -41.78
CA THR A 46 -4.68 1.82 -42.46
C THR A 46 -5.99 2.37 -41.93
N GLY A 47 -5.99 3.01 -40.76
CA GLY A 47 -7.21 3.39 -40.03
C GLY A 47 -7.98 2.20 -39.46
N GLU A 48 -7.42 0.99 -39.53
CA GLU A 48 -8.04 -0.24 -39.06
C GLU A 48 -7.39 -0.72 -37.75
N GLY A 49 -8.18 -1.34 -36.88
CA GLY A 49 -7.72 -1.83 -35.58
C GLY A 49 -7.79 -0.77 -34.46
N PRO A 50 -7.33 -1.10 -33.24
CA PRO A 50 -7.46 -0.22 -32.09
C PRO A 50 -6.57 1.03 -32.21
N GLU A 51 -7.21 2.20 -32.09
CA GLU A 51 -6.59 3.53 -32.16
C GLU A 51 -5.60 3.78 -31.03
N SER A 52 -5.77 3.14 -29.87
CA SER A 52 -4.79 3.16 -28.79
C SER A 52 -4.22 1.76 -28.59
N SER A 53 -2.91 1.67 -28.34
CA SER A 53 -2.28 0.44 -27.84
C SER A 53 -2.56 0.27 -26.35
N GLY A 54 -3.76 0.66 -25.90
CA GLY A 54 -4.12 0.78 -24.50
C GLY A 54 -4.05 -0.57 -23.78
N GLU A 55 -2.86 -0.92 -23.32
CA GLU A 55 -2.71 -1.43 -21.97
C GLU A 55 -3.10 -0.27 -21.05
N ASP A 56 -4.41 -0.14 -20.91
CA ASP A 56 -5.08 0.59 -19.85
C ASP A 56 -4.58 -0.06 -18.55
N SER A 57 -3.41 0.42 -18.11
CA SER A 57 -2.70 -0.03 -16.93
C SER A 57 -3.48 0.49 -15.73
N ARG A 58 -4.71 -0.01 -15.57
CA ARG A 58 -5.34 -0.10 -14.27
C ARG A 58 -4.37 -0.96 -13.47
N THR A 59 -3.66 -0.31 -12.55
CA THR A 59 -2.94 -0.97 -11.46
C THR A 59 -3.74 -2.19 -11.05
N PRO A 60 -3.18 -3.41 -11.00
CA PRO A 60 -3.93 -4.57 -10.56
C PRO A 60 -4.60 -4.21 -9.24
N GLY A 61 -5.93 -4.10 -9.27
CA GLY A 61 -6.70 -3.88 -8.06
C GLY A 61 -6.33 -4.94 -7.04
N PHE A 62 -6.38 -4.58 -5.77
CA PHE A 62 -6.11 -5.48 -4.65
C PHE A 62 -6.68 -6.89 -4.92
N GLN A 63 -5.79 -7.86 -5.09
CA GLN A 63 -6.17 -9.26 -5.23
C GLN A 63 -5.93 -10.00 -3.91
N PRO A 64 -6.97 -10.34 -3.16
CA PRO A 64 -6.80 -11.08 -1.91
C PRO A 64 -6.41 -12.53 -2.19
N LEU A 65 -5.47 -13.03 -1.39
CA LEU A 65 -5.07 -14.43 -1.39
C LEU A 65 -6.22 -15.31 -0.82
N ILE A 66 -6.69 -16.29 -1.60
CA ILE A 66 -7.73 -17.25 -1.17
C ILE A 66 -7.04 -18.47 -0.55
N ILE A 67 -7.34 -18.77 0.72
CA ILE A 67 -6.80 -19.94 1.47
C ILE A 67 -7.96 -20.89 1.82
N PRO A 68 -7.84 -22.22 1.63
CA PRO A 68 -8.92 -23.19 1.83
C PRO A 68 -9.48 -23.26 3.26
N GLY A 69 -10.81 -23.49 3.38
CA GLY A 69 -11.56 -23.36 4.64
C GLY A 69 -11.19 -24.32 5.78
N ARG A 70 -10.49 -25.42 5.49
CA ARG A 70 -10.00 -26.37 6.51
C ARG A 70 -8.80 -25.85 7.31
N GLU A 71 -8.14 -24.80 6.84
CA GLU A 71 -7.09 -24.07 7.57
C GLU A 71 -7.67 -22.94 8.45
N LEU A 72 -9.01 -22.82 8.51
CA LEU A 72 -9.72 -21.71 9.19
C LEU A 72 -10.33 -22.07 10.56
N VAL A 73 -10.11 -23.28 11.09
CA VAL A 73 -10.60 -23.68 12.42
C VAL A 73 -9.47 -23.96 13.40
N GLY A 74 -9.61 -23.42 14.61
CA GLY A 74 -8.81 -23.81 15.77
C GLY A 74 -9.25 -23.13 17.07
N ASP A 75 -9.53 -23.94 18.09
CA ASP A 75 -9.48 -23.57 19.50
C ASP A 75 -8.04 -23.14 19.85
N ARG A 76 -7.84 -21.95 20.45
CA ARG A 76 -6.53 -21.32 20.76
C ARG A 76 -5.60 -21.08 19.56
N ASN A 77 -6.08 -20.36 18.57
CA ASN A 77 -5.34 -20.01 17.35
C ASN A 77 -5.19 -18.48 17.15
N PHE A 78 -5.11 -17.69 18.23
CA PHE A 78 -4.89 -16.24 18.12
C PHE A 78 -3.41 -15.91 18.34
N PRO A 79 -2.62 -15.74 17.27
CA PRO A 79 -1.21 -15.43 17.39
C PRO A 79 -1.03 -14.02 17.96
N VAL A 80 -0.05 -13.87 18.85
CA VAL A 80 0.36 -12.59 19.41
C VAL A 80 1.81 -12.34 19.06
N TYR A 81 2.09 -11.17 18.50
CA TYR A 81 3.42 -10.73 18.12
C TYR A 81 3.97 -9.76 19.18
N ALA A 82 5.26 -9.88 19.46
CA ALA A 82 5.98 -8.88 20.22
C ALA A 82 6.51 -7.81 19.26
N ALA A 83 6.44 -6.58 19.71
CA ALA A 83 7.18 -5.49 19.11
C ALA A 83 8.33 -5.12 20.06
N ALA A 84 9.51 -4.82 19.53
CA ALA A 84 10.60 -4.19 20.25
C ALA A 84 10.70 -2.73 19.81
N ARG A 85 11.14 -1.81 20.67
CA ARG A 85 11.31 -0.40 20.26
C ARG A 85 12.44 -0.32 19.22
N GLY A 86 12.12 0.12 18.01
CA GLY A 86 13.05 0.34 16.93
C GLY A 86 13.49 1.80 16.85
N GLY A 87 14.79 2.05 17.06
CA GLY A 87 15.42 3.34 16.80
C GLY A 87 14.86 4.53 17.59
N ASN A 88 15.12 5.74 17.04
CA ASN A 88 14.89 7.02 17.71
C ASN A 88 13.52 7.65 17.41
N GLU A 89 12.73 7.10 16.48
CA GLU A 89 11.52 7.73 15.90
C GLU A 89 10.20 7.07 16.35
N GLY A 90 10.21 6.32 17.46
CA GLY A 90 8.99 5.72 18.00
C GLY A 90 8.41 4.57 17.16
N HIS A 91 9.14 4.06 16.17
CA HIS A 91 8.83 2.84 15.44
C HIS A 91 9.03 1.61 16.34
N GLN A 92 8.31 0.53 16.06
CA GLN A 92 8.44 -0.74 16.75
C GLN A 92 8.86 -1.82 15.76
N ILE A 93 9.98 -2.48 15.99
CA ILE A 93 10.40 -3.64 15.21
C ILE A 93 9.50 -4.81 15.60
N ILE A 94 8.74 -5.37 14.66
CA ILE A 94 7.90 -6.54 14.91
C ILE A 94 8.57 -7.79 14.36
N THR A 95 8.66 -8.83 15.19
CA THR A 95 9.08 -10.14 14.74
C THR A 95 7.96 -10.81 13.94
N PHE A 96 8.30 -11.46 12.83
CA PHE A 96 7.33 -12.22 12.03
C PHE A 96 6.83 -13.50 12.71
N GLU A 97 7.52 -13.94 13.77
CA GLU A 97 7.13 -15.11 14.55
C GLU A 97 6.27 -14.70 15.75
N ALA A 98 5.18 -15.42 15.97
CA ALA A 98 4.30 -15.23 17.11
C ALA A 98 5.00 -15.71 18.39
N ILE A 99 4.99 -14.87 19.42
CA ILE A 99 5.61 -15.18 20.72
C ILE A 99 4.67 -15.93 21.65
N GLU A 100 3.36 -15.84 21.41
CA GLU A 100 2.33 -16.47 22.23
C GLU A 100 1.09 -16.77 21.36
N TYR A 101 0.33 -17.79 21.77
CA TYR A 101 -1.00 -18.06 21.25
C TYR A 101 -2.00 -18.02 22.40
N VAL A 102 -3.01 -17.16 22.29
CA VAL A 102 -4.05 -17.01 23.32
C VAL A 102 -5.40 -17.51 22.82
N LYS A 103 -6.38 -17.57 23.73
CA LYS A 103 -7.77 -17.81 23.33
C LYS A 103 -8.22 -16.63 22.47
N ARG A 104 -8.74 -16.92 21.28
CA ARG A 104 -9.27 -15.92 20.36
C ARG A 104 -10.45 -15.18 21.01
N PRO A 105 -10.47 -13.83 21.00
CA PRO A 105 -11.61 -13.06 21.50
C PRO A 105 -12.89 -13.39 20.73
N ALA A 106 -14.04 -13.41 21.41
CA ALA A 106 -15.33 -13.80 20.81
C ALA A 106 -15.67 -13.02 19.53
N PHE A 107 -15.44 -11.71 19.54
CA PHE A 107 -15.70 -10.84 18.37
C PHE A 107 -14.69 -11.01 17.22
N LEU A 108 -13.66 -11.84 17.39
CA LEU A 108 -12.69 -12.19 16.36
C LEU A 108 -12.75 -13.68 15.97
N GLU A 109 -13.60 -14.50 16.59
CA GLU A 109 -13.63 -15.97 16.39
C GLU A 109 -13.62 -16.37 14.90
N ASN A 110 -14.48 -15.73 14.11
CA ASN A 110 -14.66 -15.99 12.68
C ASN A 110 -13.82 -15.08 11.77
N VAL A 111 -12.90 -14.29 12.35
CA VAL A 111 -12.05 -13.39 11.59
C VAL A 111 -10.76 -14.11 11.23
N LYS A 112 -10.61 -14.42 9.94
CA LYS A 112 -9.39 -15.01 9.40
C LYS A 112 -8.18 -14.10 9.68
N ALA A 113 -7.06 -14.73 10.02
CA ALA A 113 -5.79 -14.06 10.28
C ALA A 113 -5.86 -12.93 11.32
N ALA A 114 -6.87 -12.91 12.20
CA ALA A 114 -6.89 -11.97 13.33
C ALA A 114 -5.72 -12.29 14.29
N TYR A 115 -5.13 -11.25 14.85
CA TYR A 115 -3.91 -11.37 15.65
C TYR A 115 -3.81 -10.29 16.72
N GLY A 116 -2.94 -10.54 17.70
CA GLY A 116 -2.58 -9.61 18.76
C GLY A 116 -1.22 -8.99 18.54
N VAL A 117 -1.03 -7.77 19.03
CA VAL A 117 0.30 -7.13 19.12
C VAL A 117 0.44 -6.56 20.53
N TYR A 118 1.53 -6.89 21.21
CA TYR A 118 1.88 -6.21 22.45
C TYR A 118 2.35 -4.79 22.15
N VAL A 119 1.74 -3.82 22.82
CA VAL A 119 2.09 -2.41 22.68
C VAL A 119 3.39 -2.16 23.43
N VAL A 120 4.35 -1.56 22.73
CA VAL A 120 5.57 -1.05 23.32
C VAL A 120 5.64 0.47 23.20
N GLY A 121 6.18 1.09 24.26
CA GLY A 121 6.33 2.54 24.34
C GLY A 121 5.05 3.26 24.71
N GLU A 122 5.19 4.56 24.95
CA GLU A 122 4.17 5.37 25.61
C GLU A 122 3.44 6.33 24.65
N SER A 123 3.75 6.28 23.35
CA SER A 123 3.26 7.25 22.35
C SER A 123 1.73 7.34 22.27
N MET A 124 1.05 6.29 22.69
CA MET A 124 -0.41 6.16 22.61
C MET A 124 -1.11 6.28 23.97
N LEU A 125 -0.42 6.64 25.05
CA LEU A 125 -1.07 6.92 26.33
C LEU A 125 -2.09 8.07 26.19
N PRO A 126 -3.31 7.96 26.77
CA PRO A 126 -3.82 6.85 27.60
C PRO A 126 -4.58 5.76 26.82
N ALA A 127 -4.64 5.81 25.49
CA ALA A 127 -5.40 4.83 24.71
C ALA A 127 -4.78 3.42 24.77
N PHE A 128 -3.44 3.35 24.73
CA PHE A 128 -2.69 2.11 24.95
C PHE A 128 -1.54 2.36 25.90
N GLU A 129 -1.43 1.48 26.90
CA GLU A 129 -0.32 1.45 27.84
C GLU A 129 0.74 0.44 27.38
N PRO A 130 2.02 0.62 27.77
CA PRO A 130 3.03 -0.41 27.55
C PRO A 130 2.59 -1.76 28.15
N GLY A 131 2.63 -2.81 27.35
CA GLY A 131 2.17 -4.15 27.75
C GLY A 131 0.71 -4.46 27.40
N ASP A 132 -0.09 -3.48 27.01
CA ASP A 132 -1.43 -3.74 26.45
C ASP A 132 -1.33 -4.67 25.24
N MET A 133 -2.31 -5.53 25.03
CA MET A 133 -2.45 -6.33 23.81
C MET A 133 -3.48 -5.69 22.89
N ALA A 134 -3.03 -5.11 21.79
CA ALA A 134 -3.91 -4.62 20.73
C ALA A 134 -4.50 -5.80 19.94
N LEU A 135 -5.83 -5.82 19.77
CA LEU A 135 -6.55 -6.88 19.07
C LEU A 135 -6.90 -6.42 17.65
N VAL A 136 -6.31 -7.05 16.64
CA VAL A 136 -6.28 -6.54 15.27
C VAL A 136 -7.19 -7.35 14.34
N HIS A 137 -7.98 -6.63 13.54
CA HIS A 137 -8.78 -7.19 12.45
C HIS A 137 -8.18 -6.74 11.10
N PRO A 138 -7.43 -7.61 10.40
CA PRO A 138 -6.71 -7.21 9.18
C PRO A 138 -7.63 -6.96 7.98
N HIS A 139 -8.81 -7.56 7.95
CA HIS A 139 -9.72 -7.47 6.80
C HIS A 139 -10.72 -6.30 6.85
N LEU A 140 -10.68 -5.44 7.88
CA LEU A 140 -11.51 -4.24 7.88
C LEU A 140 -10.78 -3.12 7.11
N PRO A 141 -11.48 -2.39 6.24
CA PRO A 141 -10.86 -1.26 5.55
C PRO A 141 -10.41 -0.19 6.55
N PRO A 142 -9.33 0.56 6.25
CA PRO A 142 -8.92 1.72 7.04
C PRO A 142 -10.09 2.69 7.22
N ALA A 143 -10.21 3.27 8.41
CA ALA A 143 -11.29 4.19 8.74
C ALA A 143 -10.74 5.35 9.57
N ARG A 144 -11.26 6.54 9.29
CA ARG A 144 -10.95 7.75 10.05
C ARG A 144 -11.32 7.58 11.52
N ASP A 145 -10.56 8.22 12.37
CA ASP A 145 -10.73 8.17 13.81
C ASP A 145 -10.80 6.73 14.33
N ARG A 146 -9.85 5.89 13.89
CA ARG A 146 -9.65 4.54 14.44
C ARG A 146 -8.19 4.32 14.79
N ASN A 147 -7.97 3.47 15.79
CA ASN A 147 -6.64 3.03 16.13
C ASN A 147 -6.23 1.95 15.13
N VAL A 148 -5.00 2.03 14.65
CA VAL A 148 -4.49 1.17 13.59
C VAL A 148 -3.08 0.70 13.93
N VAL A 149 -2.72 -0.44 13.37
CA VAL A 149 -1.34 -0.89 13.26
C VAL A 149 -0.91 -0.65 11.81
N LEU A 150 0.16 0.09 11.60
CA LEU A 150 0.79 0.22 10.29
C LEU A 150 2.06 -0.63 10.26
N TYR A 151 2.38 -1.20 9.09
CA TYR A 151 3.64 -1.91 8.87
C TYR A 151 4.41 -1.31 7.71
N HIS A 152 5.72 -1.23 7.89
CA HIS A 152 6.71 -0.96 6.89
C HIS A 152 7.58 -2.21 6.77
N VAL A 153 7.61 -2.82 5.58
CA VAL A 153 8.39 -4.03 5.29
C VAL A 153 9.39 -3.69 4.19
N PRO A 154 10.54 -3.10 4.54
CA PRO A 154 11.56 -2.76 3.56
C PRO A 154 12.20 -4.03 2.97
N PRO A 155 12.76 -4.00 1.74
CA PRO A 155 13.29 -5.19 1.08
C PRO A 155 14.52 -5.82 1.76
N VAL A 156 15.28 -5.05 2.56
CA VAL A 156 16.59 -5.46 3.10
C VAL A 156 16.69 -5.23 4.61
N ALA A 157 15.68 -4.62 5.24
CA ALA A 157 15.69 -4.28 6.66
C ALA A 157 14.58 -5.02 7.42
N GLU A 158 14.66 -5.00 8.75
CA GLU A 158 13.66 -5.59 9.62
C GLU A 158 12.30 -4.90 9.45
N ALA A 159 11.21 -5.65 9.64
CA ALA A 159 9.89 -5.07 9.56
C ALA A 159 9.62 -4.16 10.76
N GLU A 160 9.14 -2.97 10.45
CA GLU A 160 8.74 -1.97 11.42
C GLU A 160 7.21 -1.89 11.45
N ALA A 161 6.69 -1.55 12.61
CA ALA A 161 5.29 -1.30 12.84
C ALA A 161 5.10 -0.16 13.81
N MET A 162 3.94 0.49 13.73
CA MET A 162 3.53 1.48 14.70
C MET A 162 2.05 1.38 15.01
N ILE A 163 1.71 1.68 16.25
CA ILE A 163 0.31 1.82 16.68
C ILE A 163 0.02 3.31 16.81
N LYS A 164 -0.92 3.81 16.01
CA LYS A 164 -1.32 5.22 15.98
C LYS A 164 -2.83 5.38 15.81
N ARG A 165 -3.32 6.60 15.99
CA ARG A 165 -4.67 7.00 15.62
C ARG A 165 -4.67 7.47 14.17
N LEU A 166 -5.44 6.80 13.30
CA LEU A 166 -5.64 7.25 11.92
C LEU A 166 -6.65 8.40 11.89
N VAL A 167 -6.20 9.62 11.62
CA VAL A 167 -7.05 10.82 11.57
C VAL A 167 -7.73 10.92 10.20
N ARG A 168 -6.93 10.81 9.14
CA ARG A 168 -7.39 10.78 7.75
C ARG A 168 -6.37 10.06 6.87
N PHE A 169 -6.75 9.80 5.63
CA PHE A 169 -5.86 9.27 4.61
C PHE A 169 -6.33 9.73 3.24
N ASP A 170 -5.40 9.76 2.32
CA ASP A 170 -5.61 10.02 0.90
C ASP A 170 -4.84 8.96 0.08
N ASP A 171 -4.71 9.18 -1.21
CA ASP A 171 -4.09 8.20 -2.11
C ASP A 171 -2.59 8.01 -1.86
N ARG A 172 -1.93 8.97 -1.22
CA ARG A 172 -0.47 8.97 -1.00
C ARG A 172 -0.09 8.77 0.45
N ASP A 173 -0.88 9.31 1.38
CA ASP A 173 -0.43 9.51 2.75
C ASP A 173 -1.42 8.98 3.80
N TRP A 174 -0.84 8.47 4.89
CA TRP A 174 -1.52 8.26 6.16
C TRP A 174 -1.30 9.48 7.05
N HIS A 175 -2.37 10.09 7.55
CA HIS A 175 -2.31 11.18 8.51
C HIS A 175 -2.64 10.65 9.89
N LEU A 176 -1.62 10.61 10.74
CA LEU A 176 -1.62 9.90 12.00
C LEU A 176 -1.54 10.86 13.17
N ARG A 177 -2.04 10.40 14.31
CA ARG A 177 -1.93 11.07 15.59
C ARG A 177 -1.37 10.10 16.63
N GLN A 178 -0.45 10.60 17.43
CA GLN A 178 -0.06 10.03 18.71
C GLN A 178 -0.64 10.86 19.86
N HIS A 179 -0.89 10.23 21.00
CA HIS A 179 -1.56 10.89 22.12
C HIS A 179 -0.57 11.48 23.13
N ASN A 180 0.60 10.85 23.25
CA ASN A 180 1.68 11.25 24.14
C ASN A 180 3.01 11.24 23.36
N PRO A 181 3.24 12.23 22.47
CA PRO A 181 4.45 12.27 21.65
C PRO A 181 5.71 12.29 22.54
N PRO A 182 6.75 11.49 22.22
CA PRO A 182 8.08 11.64 22.80
C PRO A 182 8.64 13.06 22.62
N GLU A 183 9.64 13.41 23.43
CA GLU A 183 10.30 14.71 23.32
C GLU A 183 10.88 14.94 21.91
N GLY A 184 10.53 16.07 21.30
CA GLY A 184 10.95 16.42 19.94
C GLY A 184 10.04 15.88 18.83
N GLU A 185 9.05 15.04 19.13
CA GLU A 185 8.09 14.55 18.14
C GLU A 185 6.79 15.35 18.13
N GLU A 186 6.13 15.38 16.97
CA GLU A 186 4.82 16.03 16.82
C GLU A 186 3.67 15.12 17.25
N LYS A 187 2.57 15.73 17.70
CA LYS A 187 1.34 15.02 18.04
C LYS A 187 0.66 14.43 16.80
N ASP A 188 0.63 15.20 15.72
CA ASP A 188 0.04 14.83 14.44
C ASP A 188 1.15 14.82 13.41
N PHE A 189 1.26 13.75 12.61
CA PHE A 189 2.30 13.60 11.61
C PHE A 189 1.81 12.79 10.41
N THR A 190 2.59 12.80 9.33
CA THR A 190 2.22 12.17 8.06
C THR A 190 3.27 11.16 7.63
N VAL A 191 2.84 10.01 7.14
CA VAL A 191 3.74 8.99 6.57
C VAL A 191 3.22 8.53 5.20
N SER A 192 4.15 8.18 4.31
CA SER A 192 3.86 7.69 2.96
C SER A 192 3.22 6.31 3.01
N ARG A 193 2.17 6.10 2.21
CA ARG A 193 1.54 4.79 1.98
C ARG A 193 2.43 3.84 1.17
N ALA A 194 3.38 4.38 0.42
CA ALA A 194 4.33 3.57 -0.35
C ALA A 194 5.33 2.87 0.59
N ASP A 195 5.67 3.51 1.71
CA ASP A 195 6.56 2.93 2.72
C ASP A 195 5.72 2.11 3.71
N TRP A 196 4.63 2.68 4.21
CA TRP A 196 3.71 2.02 5.15
C TRP A 196 2.55 1.35 4.41
N THR A 197 2.86 0.26 3.71
CA THR A 197 1.93 -0.39 2.76
C THR A 197 0.74 -1.08 3.42
N VAL A 198 0.85 -1.44 4.71
CA VAL A 198 -0.20 -2.14 5.45
C VAL A 198 -0.77 -1.23 6.53
N CYS A 199 -2.10 -1.18 6.62
CA CYS A 199 -2.84 -0.46 7.67
C CYS A 199 -4.00 -1.34 8.14
N HIS A 200 -3.84 -1.96 9.31
CA HIS A 200 -4.85 -2.83 9.91
C HIS A 200 -5.57 -2.14 11.06
N ARG A 201 -6.86 -2.45 11.25
CA ARG A 201 -7.66 -1.84 12.31
C ARG A 201 -7.53 -2.59 13.63
N ILE A 202 -7.31 -1.82 14.70
CA ILE A 202 -7.44 -2.31 16.06
C ILE A 202 -8.93 -2.21 16.46
N VAL A 203 -9.49 -3.32 16.90
CA VAL A 203 -10.92 -3.46 17.23
C VAL A 203 -11.17 -3.67 18.73
N GLY A 204 -10.12 -3.88 19.51
CA GLY A 204 -10.18 -3.98 20.95
C GLY A 204 -8.78 -4.01 21.56
N LYS A 205 -8.72 -4.10 22.89
CA LYS A 205 -7.47 -4.34 23.62
C LYS A 205 -7.72 -5.22 24.83
N TYR A 206 -6.66 -5.88 25.29
CA TYR A 206 -6.56 -6.37 26.66
C TYR A 206 -5.52 -5.55 27.40
N GLU A 207 -5.82 -5.20 28.65
CA GLU A 207 -4.90 -4.45 29.50
C GLU A 207 -3.71 -5.32 29.90
N ALA A 208 -2.55 -4.68 30.10
CA ALA A 208 -1.39 -5.33 30.68
C ALA A 208 -1.76 -6.07 31.99
N ARG A 209 -1.20 -7.26 32.20
CA ARG A 209 -1.46 -8.09 33.38
C ARG A 209 -0.57 -7.74 34.55
#